data_AF-A0A485L780-F1
#
_entry.id   AF-A0A485L780-F1
#
_cell.length_a   1.000
_cell.length_b   1.000
_cell.length_c   1.000
_cell.angle_alpha   90.00
_cell.angle_beta   90.00
_cell.angle_gamma   90.00
#
_symmetry.space_group_name_H-M   'P 1'
#
loop_
_entity.id
_entity.type
_entity.pdbx_description
1 polymer ?
#
loop_
_entity_poly.entity_id
_entity_poly.type
_entity_poly.pdbx_seq_one_letter_code
_entity_poly.pdbx_strand_id
1 'polypeptide(L)'
;MKHTIAFLLSPDTDSCNNAVHPAPSILASPRSPSTRLLTKDMRRCRLRRHLPLSPSSARSTSTSSTLAAASSSLRDTQHDFLHLVRWLHATHRPYKDLQGTYIVPMDAPPSLRGRTFDVKRIRQAYRHRISKSSKASWLDPAVIAELSALGFAWDVAAFQWTQTIRALAHYKTMYGDVVVPQAFRVDAADAAWPDDLRGRHVGWMVHNLRAPAKVRTMPPWKRAELDALGFVWGGLKPTIEWTDKVAALRHFRRVFGHIRVPQSFVVPSHAPWDERVWGMRLGRVVNKLRQGARRPRERATLDALGFVWKTTAAKTNERPSDDGC
;
A
#
# COMPACT_ATOMS: atom_id res chain seq x y z
N MET A 1 11.18 -28.83 71.56
CA MET A 1 11.66 -28.55 70.19
C MET A 1 11.19 -27.15 69.81
N LYS A 2 11.77 -26.12 70.45
CA LYS A 2 12.65 -25.07 69.88
C LYS A 2 12.00 -24.35 68.67
N HIS A 3 11.26 -23.24 68.88
CA HIS A 3 11.73 -21.84 69.05
C HIS A 3 12.25 -21.22 67.75
N THR A 4 11.58 -20.23 67.15
CA THR A 4 11.63 -18.77 67.43
C THR A 4 12.47 -18.05 66.35
N ILE A 5 12.24 -16.73 66.18
CA ILE A 5 13.12 -15.67 65.65
C ILE A 5 12.79 -15.31 64.18
N ALA A 6 12.58 -14.05 63.73
CA ALA A 6 12.53 -12.68 64.26
C ALA A 6 12.00 -11.75 63.12
N PHE A 7 11.23 -10.68 63.34
CA PHE A 7 11.67 -9.29 63.66
C PHE A 7 12.55 -8.71 62.50
N LEU A 8 12.25 -7.62 61.76
CA LEU A 8 11.97 -6.23 62.15
C LEU A 8 11.67 -5.33 60.90
N LEU A 9 10.86 -4.28 61.12
CA LEU A 9 10.94 -2.88 60.65
C LEU A 9 10.93 -2.51 59.14
N SER A 10 9.80 -1.92 58.70
CA SER A 10 9.56 -0.48 58.34
C SER A 10 10.72 0.44 57.86
N PRO A 11 10.47 1.68 57.37
CA PRO A 11 9.36 2.26 56.56
C PRO A 11 9.86 3.32 55.51
N ASP A 12 8.92 4.05 54.90
CA ASP A 12 9.01 5.40 54.30
C ASP A 12 9.87 5.58 53.01
N THR A 13 9.50 6.40 52.02
CA THR A 13 8.92 7.74 52.08
C THR A 13 8.11 8.10 50.83
N ASP A 14 7.00 8.79 51.08
CA ASP A 14 6.32 9.76 50.21
C ASP A 14 7.28 10.72 49.48
N SER A 15 6.91 11.15 48.27
CA SER A 15 6.85 12.59 47.96
C SER A 15 6.12 12.86 46.63
N CYS A 16 4.86 13.29 46.78
CA CYS A 16 4.28 14.54 46.28
C CYS A 16 4.37 14.94 44.79
N ASN A 17 3.16 15.14 44.24
CA ASN A 17 2.69 16.37 43.56
C ASN A 17 3.32 16.74 42.21
N ASN A 18 2.63 17.30 41.22
CA ASN A 18 1.33 17.98 41.19
C ASN A 18 0.82 18.02 39.74
N ALA A 19 -0.50 17.93 39.58
CA ALA A 19 -1.21 18.33 38.39
C ALA A 19 -1.16 19.85 38.19
N VAL A 20 -1.03 20.35 36.95
CA VAL A 20 -1.66 21.59 36.45
C VAL A 20 -1.68 21.54 34.90
N HIS A 21 -2.87 21.39 34.31
CA HIS A 21 -3.26 21.86 32.97
C HIS A 21 -3.41 23.41 33.01
N PRO A 22 -3.42 24.21 31.91
CA PRO A 22 -4.07 23.92 30.62
C PRO A 22 -3.46 24.59 29.35
N ALA A 23 -4.05 24.30 28.19
CA ALA A 23 -4.01 25.13 26.96
C ALA A 23 -5.12 26.22 27.03
N PRO A 24 -5.45 27.06 26.00
CA PRO A 24 -4.94 27.21 24.63
C PRO A 24 -4.83 28.69 24.12
N SER A 25 -4.51 28.83 22.81
CA SER A 25 -5.12 29.78 21.84
C SER A 25 -4.25 30.83 21.13
N ILE A 26 -4.16 30.63 19.79
CA ILE A 26 -4.44 31.56 18.68
C ILE A 26 -3.70 32.91 18.58
N LEU A 27 -3.09 33.12 17.41
CA LEU A 27 -2.95 34.33 16.55
C LEU A 27 -1.52 34.36 15.99
N ALA A 28 -1.16 34.83 14.81
CA ALA A 28 -1.79 35.26 13.57
C ALA A 28 -0.61 35.49 12.61
N SER A 29 -0.76 35.18 11.32
CA SER A 29 0.14 35.68 10.27
C SER A 29 -0.29 37.09 9.86
N PRO A 30 0.63 37.92 9.31
CA PRO A 30 0.32 38.46 7.99
C PRO A 30 1.52 38.57 7.02
N ARG A 31 1.27 38.07 5.79
CA ARG A 31 1.44 38.66 4.44
C ARG A 31 2.58 39.69 4.15
N SER A 32 3.42 39.32 3.15
CA SER A 32 3.80 39.96 1.85
C SER A 32 3.90 41.51 1.70
N PRO A 33 4.56 42.11 0.66
CA PRO A 33 4.93 41.54 -0.66
C PRO A 33 6.32 41.92 -1.24
N SER A 34 6.69 41.24 -2.32
CA SER A 34 7.82 41.58 -3.21
C SER A 34 7.30 42.39 -4.40
N THR A 35 7.81 43.61 -4.56
CA THR A 35 7.70 44.45 -5.76
C THR A 35 8.82 44.14 -6.74
N ARG A 36 8.50 43.89 -8.02
CA ARG A 36 9.28 44.46 -9.14
C ARG A 36 8.51 44.41 -10.46
N LEU A 37 8.44 45.60 -11.04
CA LEU A 37 8.01 45.98 -12.38
C LEU A 37 8.97 45.47 -13.46
N LEU A 38 8.50 45.40 -14.71
CA LEU A 38 9.16 45.73 -15.99
C LEU A 38 8.24 45.18 -17.12
N THR A 39 7.34 45.99 -17.69
CA THR A 39 7.50 46.80 -18.94
C THR A 39 8.02 46.02 -20.15
N LYS A 40 7.20 45.88 -21.21
CA LYS A 40 7.35 46.63 -22.49
C LYS A 40 6.40 46.19 -23.61
N ASP A 41 5.86 47.20 -24.26
CA ASP A 41 5.56 47.41 -25.69
C ASP A 41 4.68 46.40 -26.46
N MET A 42 3.47 46.75 -26.92
CA MET A 42 3.10 47.75 -27.94
C MET A 42 3.79 47.56 -29.30
N ARG A 43 3.11 46.89 -30.24
CA ARG A 43 3.10 47.30 -31.65
C ARG A 43 1.68 47.17 -32.23
N ARG A 44 1.14 48.33 -32.62
CA ARG A 44 -0.02 48.51 -33.51
C ARG A 44 0.44 48.35 -34.96
N CYS A 45 -0.43 47.84 -35.83
CA CYS A 45 -0.63 48.36 -37.18
C CYS A 45 -2.11 48.18 -37.60
N ARG A 46 -2.75 49.32 -37.90
CA ARG A 46 -4.01 49.49 -38.67
C ARG A 46 -3.69 49.29 -40.17
N LEU A 47 -4.59 49.13 -41.16
CA LEU A 47 -5.94 49.64 -41.41
C LEU A 47 -6.67 48.78 -42.48
N ARG A 48 -7.99 48.60 -42.28
CA ARG A 48 -9.16 48.55 -43.20
C ARG A 48 -8.98 48.50 -44.72
N ARG A 49 -9.91 47.77 -45.40
CA ARG A 49 -10.92 48.26 -46.39
C ARG A 49 -12.01 47.17 -46.61
N HIS A 50 -13.24 47.39 -46.13
CA HIS A 50 -14.51 47.67 -46.87
C HIS A 50 -15.40 46.44 -47.21
N LEU A 51 -16.59 46.42 -46.59
CA LEU A 51 -17.83 45.67 -46.91
C LEU A 51 -18.50 46.25 -48.20
N PRO A 52 -19.55 45.66 -48.85
CA PRO A 52 -20.79 45.08 -48.27
C PRO A 52 -21.30 43.80 -49.03
N LEU A 53 -22.38 43.06 -48.75
CA LEU A 53 -23.81 43.33 -48.50
C LEU A 53 -24.49 42.09 -47.85
N SER A 54 -25.59 42.33 -47.12
CA SER A 54 -26.49 41.44 -46.34
C SER A 54 -27.46 40.59 -47.21
N PRO A 55 -28.54 39.95 -46.69
CA PRO A 55 -28.85 39.35 -45.38
C PRO A 55 -29.38 37.89 -45.50
N SER A 56 -29.31 37.06 -44.45
CA SER A 56 -30.26 35.95 -44.31
C SER A 56 -30.54 35.58 -42.86
N SER A 57 -31.77 35.92 -42.48
CA SER A 57 -32.67 35.34 -41.50
C SER A 57 -32.17 34.26 -40.52
N ALA A 58 -32.30 34.61 -39.23
CA ALA A 58 -32.84 33.80 -38.15
C ALA A 58 -32.22 32.42 -37.85
N ARG A 59 -31.49 32.36 -36.72
CA ARG A 59 -31.86 31.45 -35.61
C ARG A 59 -31.15 31.86 -34.31
N SER A 60 -31.74 32.81 -33.60
CA SER A 60 -31.53 32.95 -32.16
C SER A 60 -32.30 31.84 -31.45
N THR A 61 -31.74 31.33 -30.35
CA THR A 61 -32.27 30.32 -29.40
C THR A 61 -32.05 28.84 -29.76
N SER A 62 -30.90 28.29 -29.33
CA SER A 62 -30.77 26.83 -29.09
C SER A 62 -29.64 26.44 -28.14
N THR A 63 -28.75 27.36 -27.74
CA THR A 63 -27.67 27.05 -26.78
C THR A 63 -28.15 26.80 -25.35
N SER A 64 -29.23 27.45 -24.90
CA SER A 64 -29.80 27.22 -23.56
C SER A 64 -30.47 25.85 -23.41
N SER A 65 -31.03 25.28 -24.49
CA SER A 65 -31.72 23.98 -24.45
C SER A 65 -30.74 22.82 -24.29
N THR A 66 -29.62 22.83 -25.03
CA THR A 66 -28.60 21.77 -24.97
C THR A 66 -27.86 21.75 -23.62
N LEU A 67 -27.59 22.93 -23.04
CA LEU A 67 -26.97 23.04 -21.71
C LEU A 67 -27.93 22.60 -20.59
N ALA A 68 -29.23 22.86 -20.71
CA ALA A 68 -30.25 22.37 -19.77
C ALA A 68 -30.45 20.85 -19.86
N ALA A 69 -30.43 20.28 -21.07
CA ALA A 69 -30.51 18.83 -21.31
C ALA A 69 -29.26 18.08 -20.81
N ALA A 70 -28.06 18.64 -21.01
CA ALA A 70 -26.83 18.07 -20.44
C ALA A 70 -26.83 18.15 -18.90
N SER A 71 -27.30 19.27 -18.33
CA SER A 71 -27.37 19.46 -16.88
C SER A 71 -28.43 18.59 -16.20
N SER A 72 -29.54 18.27 -16.88
CA SER A 72 -30.52 17.27 -16.40
C SER A 72 -29.95 15.87 -16.47
N SER A 73 -29.37 15.45 -17.61
CA SER A 73 -28.71 14.14 -17.74
C SER A 73 -27.62 13.89 -16.68
N LEU A 74 -26.83 14.92 -16.35
CA LEU A 74 -25.84 14.86 -15.26
C LEU A 74 -26.49 14.78 -13.87
N ARG A 75 -27.57 15.54 -13.62
CA ARG A 75 -28.32 15.47 -12.36
C ARG A 75 -28.97 14.11 -12.16
N ASP A 76 -29.51 13.52 -13.22
CA ASP A 76 -30.13 12.19 -13.17
C ASP A 76 -29.05 11.12 -12.87
N THR A 77 -27.85 11.27 -13.46
CA THR A 77 -26.74 10.33 -13.25
C THR A 77 -26.27 10.25 -11.78
N GLN A 78 -26.24 11.35 -11.03
CA GLN A 78 -25.85 11.29 -9.60
C GLN A 78 -26.94 10.69 -8.71
N HIS A 79 -28.21 10.95 -8.97
CA HIS A 79 -29.32 10.36 -8.21
C HIS A 79 -29.45 8.86 -8.52
N ASP A 80 -29.22 8.46 -9.77
CA ASP A 80 -29.15 7.07 -10.17
C ASP A 80 -27.97 6.35 -9.51
N PHE A 81 -26.82 7.01 -9.39
CA PHE A 81 -25.67 6.45 -8.67
C PHE A 81 -25.94 6.32 -7.17
N LEU A 82 -26.60 7.31 -6.56
CA LEU A 82 -27.03 7.21 -5.17
C LEU A 82 -28.04 6.07 -4.98
N HIS A 83 -28.99 5.90 -5.90
CA HIS A 83 -29.94 4.79 -5.89
C HIS A 83 -29.21 3.43 -5.99
N LEU A 84 -28.19 3.34 -6.84
CA LEU A 84 -27.32 2.17 -6.92
C LEU A 84 -26.63 1.89 -5.59
N VAL A 85 -26.03 2.90 -4.97
CA VAL A 85 -25.29 2.74 -3.69
C VAL A 85 -26.25 2.34 -2.57
N ARG A 86 -27.46 2.93 -2.50
CA ARG A 86 -28.50 2.52 -1.55
C ARG A 86 -28.88 1.05 -1.73
N TRP A 87 -29.09 0.61 -2.97
CA TRP A 87 -29.41 -0.79 -3.25
C TRP A 87 -28.27 -1.74 -2.88
N LEU A 88 -27.02 -1.40 -3.22
CA LEU A 88 -25.85 -2.20 -2.84
C LEU A 88 -25.70 -2.27 -1.32
N HIS A 89 -25.98 -1.17 -0.61
CA HIS A 89 -25.98 -1.13 0.85
C HIS A 89 -27.05 -2.04 1.44
N ALA A 90 -28.30 -1.92 0.99
CA ALA A 90 -29.42 -2.73 1.47
C ALA A 90 -29.24 -4.23 1.20
N THR A 91 -28.52 -4.58 0.13
CA THR A 91 -28.22 -5.98 -0.23
C THR A 91 -26.89 -6.48 0.36
N HIS A 92 -26.26 -5.72 1.26
CA HIS A 92 -24.97 -6.04 1.88
C HIS A 92 -23.85 -6.37 0.88
N ARG A 93 -23.91 -5.79 -0.32
CA ARG A 93 -22.90 -5.99 -1.36
C ARG A 93 -21.72 -5.04 -1.17
N PRO A 94 -20.50 -5.41 -1.58
CA PRO A 94 -19.35 -4.50 -1.48
C PRO A 94 -19.50 -3.33 -2.46
N TYR A 95 -19.65 -2.12 -1.93
CA TYR A 95 -19.71 -0.88 -2.74
C TYR A 95 -18.79 0.24 -2.26
N LYS A 96 -18.19 0.11 -1.07
CA LYS A 96 -17.43 1.20 -0.43
C LYS A 96 -16.17 1.55 -1.24
N ASP A 97 -15.51 0.56 -1.85
CA ASP A 97 -14.26 0.72 -2.61
C ASP A 97 -14.40 0.49 -4.12
N LEU A 98 -15.61 0.64 -4.69
CA LEU A 98 -15.85 0.50 -6.14
C LEU A 98 -14.81 1.27 -6.96
N GLN A 99 -14.21 0.66 -7.98
CA GLN A 99 -13.18 1.30 -8.82
C GLN A 99 -13.59 1.28 -10.29
N GLY A 100 -13.18 2.31 -11.03
CA GLY A 100 -13.40 2.36 -12.47
C GLY A 100 -14.88 2.49 -12.84
N THR A 101 -15.28 1.71 -13.83
CA THR A 101 -16.65 1.64 -14.31
C THR A 101 -17.34 0.45 -13.65
N TYR A 102 -18.45 0.70 -12.97
CA TYR A 102 -19.29 -0.35 -12.40
C TYR A 102 -20.43 -0.68 -13.35
N ILE A 103 -20.60 -1.96 -13.67
CA ILE A 103 -21.72 -2.46 -14.47
C ILE A 103 -22.75 -3.02 -13.51
N VAL A 104 -23.97 -2.47 -13.57
CA VAL A 104 -25.04 -2.89 -12.68
C VAL A 104 -25.55 -4.27 -13.10
N PRO A 105 -25.59 -5.26 -12.20
CA PRO A 105 -26.06 -6.60 -12.54
C PRO A 105 -27.58 -6.64 -12.83
N MET A 106 -28.03 -7.69 -13.49
CA MET A 106 -29.42 -7.81 -13.96
C MET A 106 -30.46 -8.02 -12.84
N ASP A 107 -30.02 -8.42 -11.66
CA ASP A 107 -30.85 -8.56 -10.46
C ASP A 107 -31.13 -7.20 -9.77
N ALA A 108 -30.52 -6.12 -10.24
CA ALA A 108 -30.74 -4.78 -9.73
C ALA A 108 -32.17 -4.26 -10.02
N PRO A 109 -32.59 -3.13 -9.43
CA PRO A 109 -33.88 -2.52 -9.72
C PRO A 109 -34.02 -2.17 -11.22
N PRO A 110 -35.22 -2.28 -11.82
CA PRO A 110 -35.43 -2.08 -13.26
C PRO A 110 -34.84 -0.77 -13.83
N SER A 111 -34.82 0.30 -13.04
CA SER A 111 -34.24 1.60 -13.43
C SER A 111 -32.71 1.62 -13.57
N LEU A 112 -32.03 0.62 -13.02
CA LEU A 112 -30.56 0.53 -12.98
C LEU A 112 -29.98 -0.64 -13.77
N ARG A 113 -30.78 -1.67 -14.13
CA ARG A 113 -30.31 -2.90 -14.78
C ARG A 113 -29.49 -2.63 -16.04
N GLY A 114 -28.30 -3.24 -16.13
CA GLY A 114 -27.43 -3.14 -17.29
C GLY A 114 -26.79 -1.76 -17.51
N ARG A 115 -27.06 -0.78 -16.65
CA ARG A 115 -26.43 0.54 -16.73
C ARG A 115 -25.00 0.48 -16.26
N THR A 116 -24.20 1.43 -16.74
CA THR A 116 -22.81 1.59 -16.33
C THR A 116 -22.61 2.92 -15.62
N PHE A 117 -21.85 2.91 -14.54
CA PHE A 117 -21.52 4.10 -13.77
C PHE A 117 -20.01 4.30 -13.72
N ASP A 118 -19.55 5.45 -14.20
CA ASP A 118 -18.16 5.85 -14.07
C ASP A 118 -17.90 6.45 -12.68
N VAL A 119 -17.45 5.59 -11.76
CA VAL A 119 -17.14 5.96 -10.37
C VAL A 119 -15.93 6.91 -10.32
N LYS A 120 -15.01 6.84 -11.29
CA LYS A 120 -13.86 7.76 -11.36
C LYS A 120 -14.35 9.19 -11.61
N ARG A 121 -15.32 9.36 -12.52
CA ARG A 121 -15.90 10.68 -12.83
C ARG A 121 -16.59 11.30 -11.62
N ILE A 122 -17.31 10.50 -10.83
CA ILE A 122 -17.98 10.93 -9.60
C ILE A 122 -16.95 11.40 -8.55
N ARG A 123 -15.92 10.59 -8.29
CA ARG A 123 -14.84 10.99 -7.35
C ARG A 123 -14.05 12.21 -7.84
N GLN A 124 -13.81 12.32 -9.15
CA GLN A 124 -13.12 13.47 -9.72
C GLN A 124 -13.90 14.76 -9.49
N ALA A 125 -15.22 14.72 -9.70
CA ALA A 125 -16.08 15.87 -9.47
C ALA A 125 -16.16 16.28 -7.98
N TYR A 126 -16.11 15.31 -7.05
CA TYR A 126 -15.94 15.60 -5.62
C TYR A 126 -14.59 16.28 -5.31
N ARG A 127 -13.49 15.80 -5.90
CA ARG A 127 -12.15 16.40 -5.70
C ARG A 127 -12.08 17.84 -6.19
N HIS A 128 -12.67 18.14 -7.36
CA HIS A 128 -12.74 19.51 -7.89
C HIS A 128 -13.51 20.45 -6.95
N ARG A 129 -14.56 19.94 -6.29
CA ARG A 129 -15.33 20.70 -5.29
C ARG A 129 -14.48 21.12 -4.10
N ILE A 130 -13.68 20.20 -3.57
CA ILE A 130 -12.86 20.45 -2.37
C ILE A 130 -11.65 21.31 -2.69
N SER A 131 -11.07 21.19 -3.89
CA SER A 131 -9.82 21.87 -4.22
C SER A 131 -9.94 23.40 -4.45
N LYS A 132 -11.10 24.01 -4.16
CA LYS A 132 -11.43 25.43 -4.44
C LYS A 132 -11.12 25.82 -5.89
N SER A 133 -11.13 24.86 -6.81
CA SER A 133 -10.93 25.13 -8.24
C SER A 133 -12.13 25.92 -8.76
N SER A 134 -11.90 26.86 -9.66
CA SER A 134 -12.94 27.64 -10.33
C SER A 134 -13.96 26.80 -11.12
N LYS A 135 -13.73 25.48 -11.24
CA LYS A 135 -14.64 24.54 -11.88
C LYS A 135 -15.73 24.11 -10.90
N ALA A 136 -16.93 24.66 -11.09
CA ALA A 136 -18.12 24.22 -10.35
C ALA A 136 -18.30 22.71 -10.45
N SER A 137 -18.39 22.04 -9.29
CA SER A 137 -18.73 20.62 -9.23
C SER A 137 -20.21 20.44 -9.53
N TRP A 138 -20.54 19.51 -10.41
CA TRP A 138 -21.92 19.16 -10.75
C TRP A 138 -22.57 18.25 -9.70
N LEU A 139 -21.82 17.79 -8.68
CA LEU A 139 -22.39 17.01 -7.59
C LEU A 139 -23.14 17.88 -6.60
N ASP A 140 -24.37 17.47 -6.33
CA ASP A 140 -25.25 18.06 -5.32
C ASP A 140 -24.70 17.80 -3.90
N PRO A 141 -24.63 18.83 -3.03
CA PRO A 141 -24.27 18.67 -1.62
C PRO A 141 -25.05 17.57 -0.89
N ALA A 142 -26.36 17.43 -1.16
CA ALA A 142 -27.21 16.45 -0.50
C ALA A 142 -26.82 15.02 -0.89
N VAL A 143 -26.55 14.78 -2.18
CA VAL A 143 -26.06 13.49 -2.66
C VAL A 143 -24.69 13.15 -2.05
N ILE A 144 -23.80 14.13 -1.93
CA ILE A 144 -22.50 13.93 -1.28
C ILE A 144 -22.67 13.54 0.19
N ALA A 145 -23.50 14.27 0.93
CA ALA A 145 -23.75 14.01 2.35
C ALA A 145 -24.29 12.59 2.55
N GLU A 146 -25.22 12.18 1.70
CA GLU A 146 -25.82 10.86 1.80
C GLU A 146 -24.88 9.72 1.40
N LEU A 147 -24.16 9.84 0.28
CA LEU A 147 -23.13 8.86 -0.09
C LEU A 147 -22.09 8.71 1.02
N SER A 148 -21.72 9.81 1.67
CA SER A 148 -20.80 9.80 2.81
C SER A 148 -21.41 9.11 4.04
N ALA A 149 -22.70 9.34 4.33
CA ALA A 149 -23.44 8.66 5.40
C ALA A 149 -23.54 7.14 5.15
N LEU A 150 -23.69 6.74 3.88
CA LEU A 150 -23.63 5.34 3.45
C LEU A 150 -22.18 4.78 3.46
N GLY A 151 -21.18 5.57 3.82
CA GLY A 151 -19.79 5.11 3.91
C GLY A 151 -19.11 4.88 2.56
N PHE A 152 -19.55 5.56 1.50
CA PHE A 152 -18.88 5.55 0.21
C PHE A 152 -17.48 6.18 0.32
N ALA A 153 -16.43 5.48 -0.14
CA ALA A 153 -15.08 6.00 -0.08
C ALA A 153 -14.79 6.97 -1.23
N TRP A 154 -14.72 8.26 -0.91
CA TRP A 154 -14.29 9.31 -1.85
C TRP A 154 -12.80 9.23 -2.17
N ASP A 155 -11.97 8.88 -1.17
CA ASP A 155 -10.56 8.55 -1.33
C ASP A 155 -10.34 7.06 -1.06
N VAL A 156 -10.20 6.30 -2.14
CA VAL A 156 -9.95 4.85 -2.08
C VAL A 156 -8.62 4.54 -1.40
N ALA A 157 -7.59 5.36 -1.62
CA ALA A 157 -6.28 5.12 -1.04
C ALA A 157 -6.29 5.36 0.47
N ALA A 158 -7.04 6.36 0.94
CA ALA A 158 -7.27 6.58 2.36
C ALA A 158 -8.10 5.43 2.97
N PHE A 159 -9.18 5.03 2.31
CA PHE A 159 -10.03 3.92 2.79
C PHE A 159 -9.25 2.60 2.90
N GLN A 160 -8.49 2.22 1.85
CA GLN A 160 -7.65 1.01 1.88
C GLN A 160 -6.57 1.09 2.97
N TRP A 161 -6.05 2.29 3.24
CA TRP A 161 -5.11 2.49 4.33
C TRP A 161 -5.75 2.23 5.69
N THR A 162 -6.93 2.79 5.95
CA THR A 162 -7.69 2.52 7.18
C THR A 162 -7.99 1.04 7.35
N GLN A 163 -8.34 0.33 6.27
CA GLN A 163 -8.53 -1.11 6.29
C GLN A 163 -7.24 -1.87 6.61
N THR A 164 -6.09 -1.41 6.08
CA THR A 164 -4.79 -2.02 6.36
C THR A 164 -4.43 -1.90 7.85
N ILE A 165 -4.61 -0.72 8.43
CA ILE A 165 -4.36 -0.47 9.86
C ILE A 165 -5.30 -1.31 10.72
N ARG A 166 -6.61 -1.35 10.40
CA ARG A 166 -7.59 -2.19 11.10
C ARG A 166 -7.24 -3.68 11.01
N ALA A 167 -6.81 -4.15 9.85
CA ALA A 167 -6.40 -5.54 9.66
C ALA A 167 -5.17 -5.90 10.50
N LEU A 168 -4.17 -5.00 10.56
CA LEU A 168 -2.97 -5.23 11.37
C LEU A 168 -3.26 -5.16 12.87
N ALA A 169 -4.09 -4.21 13.30
CA ALA A 169 -4.52 -4.13 14.70
C ALA A 169 -5.27 -5.40 15.12
N HIS A 170 -6.18 -5.89 14.27
CA HIS A 170 -6.93 -7.12 14.54
C HIS A 170 -6.01 -8.36 14.55
N TYR A 171 -5.09 -8.46 13.59
CA TYR A 171 -4.07 -9.51 13.58
C TYR A 171 -3.26 -9.51 14.88
N LYS A 172 -2.83 -8.33 15.35
CA LYS A 172 -2.10 -8.18 16.61
C LYS A 172 -2.91 -8.64 17.82
N THR A 173 -4.20 -8.34 17.87
CA THR A 173 -5.07 -8.83 18.95
C THR A 173 -5.16 -10.35 18.98
N MET A 174 -5.15 -11.01 17.82
CA MET A 174 -5.27 -12.47 17.74
C MET A 174 -3.95 -13.22 17.95
N TYR A 175 -2.84 -12.70 17.42
CA TYR A 175 -1.55 -13.40 17.38
C TYR A 175 -0.48 -12.76 18.28
N GLY A 176 -0.76 -11.62 18.91
CA GLY A 176 0.14 -10.91 19.82
C GLY A 176 1.17 -10.01 19.13
N ASP A 177 1.45 -10.21 17.85
CA ASP A 177 2.42 -9.44 17.07
C ASP A 177 1.89 -8.96 15.71
N VAL A 178 2.68 -8.17 14.98
CA VAL A 178 2.35 -7.69 13.61
C VAL A 178 3.22 -8.39 12.55
N VAL A 179 3.64 -9.61 12.85
CA VAL A 179 4.55 -10.40 12.05
C VAL A 179 3.73 -11.28 11.11
N VAL A 180 3.08 -10.64 10.13
CA VAL A 180 2.13 -11.30 9.23
C VAL A 180 2.86 -12.08 8.12
N PRO A 181 2.67 -13.42 7.99
CA PRO A 181 3.21 -14.22 6.90
C PRO A 181 2.80 -13.69 5.53
N GLN A 182 3.70 -13.71 4.55
CA GLN A 182 3.40 -13.14 3.22
C GLN A 182 2.16 -13.77 2.58
N ALA A 183 1.97 -15.09 2.74
CA ALA A 183 0.84 -15.84 2.19
C ALA A 183 -0.44 -15.73 3.03
N PHE A 184 -0.42 -15.01 4.15
CA PHE A 184 -1.58 -14.90 5.03
C PHE A 184 -2.72 -14.17 4.31
N ARG A 185 -3.83 -14.89 4.18
CA ARG A 185 -5.09 -14.43 3.63
C ARG A 185 -6.17 -14.72 4.65
N VAL A 186 -7.02 -13.73 4.88
CA VAL A 186 -8.20 -13.89 5.72
C VAL A 186 -9.22 -14.74 4.96
N ASP A 187 -9.73 -15.80 5.57
CA ASP A 187 -10.76 -16.61 4.95
C ASP A 187 -12.07 -15.83 4.83
N ALA A 188 -12.80 -16.05 3.73
CA ALA A 188 -14.04 -15.33 3.47
C ALA A 188 -15.16 -15.70 4.47
N ALA A 189 -15.10 -16.91 5.01
CA ALA A 189 -16.06 -17.44 5.97
C ALA A 189 -15.67 -17.18 7.43
N ASP A 190 -14.46 -16.64 7.68
CA ASP A 190 -13.96 -16.46 9.04
C ASP A 190 -14.70 -15.32 9.74
N ALA A 191 -15.58 -15.70 10.68
CA ALA A 191 -16.39 -14.77 11.45
C ALA A 191 -15.60 -13.99 12.51
N ALA A 192 -14.36 -14.40 12.83
CA ALA A 192 -13.49 -13.64 13.71
C ALA A 192 -13.09 -12.29 13.08
N TRP A 193 -13.04 -12.24 11.74
CA TRP A 193 -12.64 -11.04 11.02
C TRP A 193 -13.83 -10.15 10.63
N PRO A 194 -13.66 -8.81 10.69
CA PRO A 194 -14.64 -7.88 10.14
C PRO A 194 -14.95 -8.16 8.67
N ASP A 195 -16.24 -8.07 8.29
CA ASP A 195 -16.73 -8.41 6.95
C ASP A 195 -15.96 -7.73 5.81
N ASP A 196 -15.54 -6.48 6.01
CA ASP A 196 -14.79 -5.71 5.00
C ASP A 196 -13.32 -6.13 4.83
N LEU A 197 -12.82 -6.95 5.75
CA LEU A 197 -11.47 -7.51 5.77
C LEU A 197 -11.43 -9.00 5.38
N ARG A 198 -12.58 -9.69 5.37
CA ARG A 198 -12.68 -11.09 4.95
C ARG A 198 -12.25 -11.28 3.50
N GLY A 199 -11.56 -12.38 3.21
CA GLY A 199 -11.01 -12.67 1.88
C GLY A 199 -9.77 -11.84 1.49
N ARG A 200 -9.37 -10.86 2.30
CA ARG A 200 -8.25 -9.97 1.98
C ARG A 200 -6.88 -10.60 2.27
N HIS A 201 -5.91 -10.25 1.43
CA HIS A 201 -4.55 -10.80 1.50
C HIS A 201 -3.61 -9.92 2.33
N VAL A 202 -3.81 -9.89 3.65
CA VAL A 202 -3.09 -8.99 4.59
C VAL A 202 -1.58 -9.19 4.51
N GLY A 203 -1.11 -10.44 4.35
CA GLY A 203 0.32 -10.73 4.18
C GLY A 203 0.96 -10.06 2.97
N TRP A 204 0.22 -9.91 1.87
CA TRP A 204 0.70 -9.27 0.65
C TRP A 204 0.66 -7.75 0.77
N MET A 205 -0.37 -7.21 1.42
CA MET A 205 -0.43 -5.78 1.74
C MET A 205 0.80 -5.35 2.54
N VAL A 206 1.07 -6.08 3.63
CA VAL A 206 2.23 -5.87 4.51
C VAL A 206 3.56 -6.04 3.75
N HIS A 207 3.67 -7.04 2.88
CA HIS A 207 4.86 -7.21 2.03
C HIS A 207 5.10 -5.99 1.13
N ASN A 208 4.05 -5.45 0.51
CA ASN A 208 4.16 -4.26 -0.34
C ASN A 208 4.50 -2.98 0.43
N LEU A 209 4.04 -2.85 1.68
CA LEU A 209 4.43 -1.71 2.53
C LEU A 209 5.94 -1.69 2.79
N ARG A 210 6.58 -2.86 2.80
CA ARG A 210 8.03 -3.01 3.00
C ARG A 210 8.85 -2.82 1.71
N ALA A 211 8.20 -2.68 0.55
CA ALA A 211 8.92 -2.50 -0.71
C ALA A 211 9.72 -1.17 -0.68
N PRO A 212 11.02 -1.15 -1.07
CA PRO A 212 11.85 0.05 -0.95
C PRO A 212 11.25 1.30 -1.62
N ALA A 213 10.60 1.12 -2.78
CA ALA A 213 9.91 2.20 -3.48
C ALA A 213 8.73 2.77 -2.67
N LYS A 214 7.98 1.92 -1.95
CA LYS A 214 6.88 2.35 -1.08
C LYS A 214 7.39 3.03 0.17
N VAL A 215 8.42 2.47 0.82
CA VAL A 215 9.04 3.10 2.00
C VAL A 215 9.56 4.50 1.67
N ARG A 216 10.21 4.69 0.51
CA ARG A 216 10.72 6.01 0.08
C ARG A 216 9.62 7.05 -0.19
N THR A 217 8.45 6.60 -0.61
CA THR A 217 7.32 7.49 -1.00
C THR A 217 6.26 7.61 0.09
N MET A 218 6.46 6.94 1.23
CA MET A 218 5.48 6.90 2.31
C MET A 218 5.48 8.23 3.09
N PRO A 219 4.30 8.85 3.29
CA PRO A 219 4.18 9.99 4.19
C PRO A 219 4.61 9.65 5.62
N PRO A 220 5.22 10.59 6.37
CA PRO A 220 5.68 10.33 7.75
C PRO A 220 4.57 9.83 8.69
N TRP A 221 3.35 10.33 8.55
CA TRP A 221 2.22 9.94 9.38
C TRP A 221 1.82 8.46 9.17
N LYS A 222 1.91 7.94 7.94
CA LYS A 222 1.65 6.51 7.66
C LYS A 222 2.68 5.61 8.33
N ARG A 223 3.94 6.06 8.34
CA ARG A 223 5.02 5.37 9.02
C ARG A 223 4.80 5.36 10.52
N ALA A 224 4.47 6.51 11.11
CA ALA A 224 4.19 6.64 12.54
C ALA A 224 3.02 5.74 13.01
N GLU A 225 1.94 5.64 12.23
CA GLU A 225 0.82 4.73 12.53
C GLU A 225 1.25 3.26 12.53
N LEU A 226 2.07 2.84 11.57
CA LEU A 226 2.61 1.48 11.54
C LEU A 226 3.58 1.23 12.71
N ASP A 227 4.44 2.20 13.01
CA ASP A 227 5.39 2.12 14.13
C ASP A 227 4.64 1.99 15.47
N ALA A 228 3.55 2.73 15.66
CA ALA A 228 2.69 2.62 16.84
C ALA A 228 2.05 1.24 17.01
N LEU A 229 1.78 0.53 15.90
CA LEU A 229 1.31 -0.86 15.94
C LEU A 229 2.43 -1.86 16.28
N GLY A 230 3.70 -1.46 16.22
CA GLY A 230 4.86 -2.36 16.34
C GLY A 230 5.23 -3.03 15.02
N PHE A 231 4.98 -2.36 13.89
CA PHE A 231 5.24 -2.91 12.57
C PHE A 231 6.74 -3.13 12.30
N VAL A 232 7.12 -4.38 12.01
CA VAL A 232 8.51 -4.71 11.69
C VAL A 232 8.80 -4.40 10.21
N TRP A 233 9.72 -3.46 9.96
CA TRP A 233 10.10 -3.02 8.61
C TRP A 233 11.06 -3.96 7.89
N GLY A 234 12.05 -4.49 8.60
CA GLY A 234 12.87 -5.61 8.12
C GLY A 234 11.97 -6.84 8.12
N GLY A 235 11.46 -7.24 6.94
CA GLY A 235 10.38 -8.22 6.86
C GLY A 235 10.60 -9.54 7.61
N LEU A 236 9.61 -10.42 7.60
CA LEU A 236 9.61 -11.74 8.26
C LEU A 236 10.77 -12.69 7.92
N LYS A 237 11.62 -12.32 6.97
CA LYS A 237 12.90 -13.01 6.81
C LYS A 237 13.86 -12.31 7.77
N PRO A 238 14.47 -13.03 8.73
CA PRO A 238 15.73 -12.55 9.28
C PRO A 238 16.54 -12.07 8.08
N THR A 239 16.93 -10.79 8.07
CA THR A 239 17.81 -10.30 7.01
C THR A 239 19.02 -11.21 7.13
N ILE A 240 19.14 -12.19 6.24
CA ILE A 240 20.26 -13.14 6.29
C ILE A 240 21.47 -12.26 6.04
N GLU A 241 22.17 -11.96 7.12
CA GLU A 241 23.30 -11.07 7.12
C GLU A 241 24.42 -11.72 6.31
N TRP A 242 25.40 -10.92 5.91
CA TRP A 242 26.58 -11.47 5.24
C TRP A 242 27.24 -12.57 6.09
N THR A 243 27.30 -12.37 7.40
CA THR A 243 27.81 -13.33 8.39
C THR A 243 27.07 -14.65 8.36
N ASP A 244 25.74 -14.62 8.26
CA ASP A 244 24.91 -15.84 8.24
C ASP A 244 25.12 -16.63 6.95
N LYS A 245 25.29 -15.95 5.81
CA LYS A 245 25.63 -16.60 4.52
C LYS A 245 26.97 -17.30 4.60
N VAL A 246 27.98 -16.61 5.16
CA VAL A 246 29.32 -17.16 5.34
C VAL A 246 29.30 -18.34 6.32
N ALA A 247 28.55 -18.25 7.42
CA ALA A 247 28.38 -19.34 8.37
C ALA A 247 27.73 -20.57 7.72
N ALA A 248 26.65 -20.37 6.94
CA ALA A 248 26.00 -21.43 6.19
C ALA A 248 26.94 -22.09 5.16
N LEU A 249 27.77 -21.30 4.44
CA LEU A 249 28.74 -21.83 3.49
C LEU A 249 29.88 -22.60 4.16
N ARG A 250 30.37 -22.12 5.30
CA ARG A 250 31.36 -22.84 6.13
C ARG A 250 30.79 -24.16 6.62
N HIS A 251 29.54 -24.17 7.05
CA HIS A 251 28.86 -25.39 7.48
C HIS A 251 28.66 -26.37 6.33
N PHE A 252 28.18 -25.89 5.18
CA PHE A 252 28.05 -26.69 3.96
C PHE A 252 29.39 -27.32 3.54
N ARG A 253 30.49 -26.56 3.58
CA ARG A 253 31.83 -27.10 3.30
C ARG A 253 32.25 -28.19 4.29
N ARG A 254 31.94 -28.04 5.58
CA ARG A 254 32.26 -29.05 6.60
C ARG A 254 31.50 -30.35 6.36
N VAL A 255 30.23 -30.27 6.00
CA VAL A 255 29.36 -31.46 5.80
C VAL A 255 29.65 -32.16 4.46
N PHE A 256 29.82 -31.39 3.38
CA PHE A 256 29.92 -31.94 2.01
C PHE A 256 31.34 -31.91 1.43
N GLY A 257 32.33 -31.42 2.18
CA GLY A 257 33.72 -31.28 1.73
C GLY A 257 33.97 -30.18 0.67
N HIS A 258 32.92 -29.59 0.10
CA HIS A 258 33.03 -28.61 -0.99
C HIS A 258 31.98 -27.49 -0.87
N ILE A 259 32.14 -26.39 -1.62
CA ILE A 259 31.17 -25.27 -1.66
C ILE A 259 30.35 -25.24 -2.96
N ARG A 260 30.28 -26.37 -3.67
CA ARG A 260 29.39 -26.53 -4.84
C ARG A 260 27.94 -26.75 -4.39
N VAL A 261 27.30 -25.69 -3.89
CA VAL A 261 25.91 -25.75 -3.42
C VAL A 261 24.94 -25.88 -4.60
N PRO A 262 24.11 -26.93 -4.67
CA PRO A 262 23.05 -27.07 -5.68
C PRO A 262 22.04 -25.94 -5.60
N GLN A 263 21.49 -25.49 -6.72
CA GLN A 263 20.54 -24.36 -6.74
C GLN A 263 19.26 -24.64 -5.92
N SER A 264 18.82 -25.90 -5.86
CA SER A 264 17.67 -26.36 -5.11
C SER A 264 17.94 -26.55 -3.61
N PHE A 265 19.20 -26.47 -3.17
CA PHE A 265 19.55 -26.78 -1.79
C PHE A 265 18.93 -25.79 -0.79
N VAL A 266 18.28 -26.36 0.22
CA VAL A 266 17.66 -25.67 1.36
C VAL A 266 18.33 -26.16 2.64
N VAL A 267 18.71 -25.24 3.51
CA VAL A 267 19.31 -25.57 4.81
C VAL A 267 18.29 -26.33 5.66
N PRO A 268 18.61 -27.55 6.12
CA PRO A 268 17.74 -28.33 6.99
C PRO A 268 17.51 -27.66 8.35
N SER A 269 16.32 -27.87 8.93
CA SER A 269 15.91 -27.29 10.23
C SER A 269 16.31 -28.15 11.43
N HIS A 270 17.53 -28.67 11.46
CA HIS A 270 18.06 -29.48 12.55
C HIS A 270 19.56 -29.31 12.70
N ALA A 271 20.09 -29.74 13.85
CA ALA A 271 21.54 -29.78 14.09
C ALA A 271 22.25 -30.57 12.97
N PRO A 272 23.41 -30.11 12.48
CA PRO A 272 24.30 -29.15 13.13
C PRO A 272 24.23 -27.72 12.55
N TRP A 273 23.15 -27.41 11.81
CA TRP A 273 22.90 -26.08 11.25
C TRP A 273 22.38 -25.11 12.31
N ASP A 274 22.82 -23.85 12.26
CA ASP A 274 22.32 -22.77 13.13
C ASP A 274 20.85 -22.46 12.80
N GLU A 275 20.02 -22.30 13.83
CA GLU A 275 18.59 -21.98 13.71
C GLU A 275 18.32 -20.74 12.85
N ARG A 276 19.23 -19.76 12.88
CA ARG A 276 19.15 -18.52 12.08
C ARG A 276 19.17 -18.76 10.58
N VAL A 277 19.73 -19.90 10.15
CA VAL A 277 19.87 -20.25 8.73
C VAL A 277 18.92 -21.36 8.28
N TRP A 278 18.07 -21.88 9.17
CA TRP A 278 17.10 -22.93 8.84
C TRP A 278 16.10 -22.48 7.77
N GLY A 279 15.79 -23.38 6.83
CA GLY A 279 14.90 -23.08 5.71
C GLY A 279 15.50 -22.09 4.68
N MET A 280 16.74 -21.63 4.86
CA MET A 280 17.42 -20.80 3.89
C MET A 280 17.62 -21.57 2.59
N ARG A 281 17.13 -21.01 1.47
CA ARG A 281 17.45 -21.50 0.11
C ARG A 281 18.88 -21.12 -0.27
N LEU A 282 19.87 -21.72 0.41
CA LEU A 282 21.30 -21.42 0.26
C LEU A 282 21.76 -21.57 -1.20
N GLY A 283 21.20 -22.51 -1.96
CA GLY A 283 21.45 -22.63 -3.40
C GLY A 283 21.10 -21.38 -4.21
N ARG A 284 19.95 -20.76 -3.93
CA ARG A 284 19.53 -19.49 -4.55
C ARG A 284 20.41 -18.33 -4.10
N VAL A 285 20.84 -18.33 -2.84
CA VAL A 285 21.77 -17.32 -2.29
C VAL A 285 23.11 -17.39 -3.02
N VAL A 286 23.70 -18.58 -3.13
CA VAL A 286 24.97 -18.83 -3.83
C VAL A 286 24.89 -18.43 -5.30
N ASN A 287 23.79 -18.75 -5.99
CA ASN A 287 23.63 -18.35 -7.39
C ASN A 287 23.60 -16.82 -7.56
N LYS A 288 22.92 -16.10 -6.65
CA LYS A 288 22.95 -14.63 -6.63
C LYS A 288 24.34 -14.07 -6.34
N LEU A 289 25.11 -14.72 -5.46
CA LEU A 289 26.49 -14.34 -5.18
C LEU A 289 27.38 -14.49 -6.42
N ARG A 290 27.14 -15.48 -7.28
CA ARG A 290 27.87 -15.67 -8.55
C ARG A 290 27.50 -14.62 -9.62
N GLN A 291 26.23 -14.21 -9.68
CA GLN A 291 25.72 -13.34 -10.75
C GLN A 291 25.97 -11.84 -10.52
N GLY A 292 26.23 -11.41 -9.28
CA GLY A 292 26.33 -9.98 -8.93
C GLY A 292 27.74 -9.53 -8.59
N ALA A 293 28.11 -8.30 -8.99
CA ALA A 293 29.33 -7.64 -8.52
C ALA A 293 29.39 -7.63 -6.99
N ARG A 294 30.53 -8.06 -6.42
CA ARG A 294 30.75 -8.17 -4.96
C ARG A 294 31.73 -7.12 -4.48
N ARG A 295 31.57 -6.69 -3.23
CA ARG A 295 32.56 -5.82 -2.58
C ARG A 295 33.89 -6.57 -2.45
N PRO A 296 35.06 -5.92 -2.55
CA PRO A 296 36.36 -6.60 -2.44
C PRO A 296 36.51 -7.48 -1.20
N ARG A 297 36.03 -7.00 -0.03
CA ARG A 297 36.04 -7.76 1.23
C ARG A 297 35.16 -9.02 1.20
N GLU A 298 33.98 -8.92 0.59
CA GLU A 298 33.06 -10.07 0.43
C GLU A 298 33.69 -11.12 -0.50
N ARG A 299 34.31 -10.67 -1.59
CA ARG A 299 34.97 -11.54 -2.55
C ARG A 299 36.15 -12.29 -1.94
N ALA A 300 37.05 -11.57 -1.26
CA ALA A 300 38.17 -12.18 -0.55
C ALA A 300 37.72 -13.23 0.49
N THR A 301 36.61 -12.97 1.20
CA THR A 301 36.04 -13.94 2.15
C THR A 301 35.55 -15.21 1.45
N LEU A 302 34.89 -15.09 0.30
CA LEU A 302 34.44 -16.25 -0.49
C LEU A 302 35.63 -17.01 -1.11
N ASP A 303 36.63 -16.29 -1.61
CA ASP A 303 37.82 -16.88 -2.19
C ASP A 303 38.61 -17.68 -1.14
N ALA A 304 38.76 -17.15 0.09
CA ALA A 304 39.38 -17.85 1.22
C ALA A 304 38.61 -19.13 1.63
N LEU A 305 37.30 -19.19 1.35
CA LEU A 305 36.51 -20.39 1.57
C LEU A 305 36.68 -21.44 0.45
N GLY A 306 37.28 -21.08 -0.68
CA GLY A 306 37.37 -21.93 -1.88
C GLY A 306 36.11 -21.86 -2.75
N PHE A 307 35.46 -20.70 -2.80
CA PHE A 307 34.20 -20.52 -3.53
C PHE A 307 34.41 -20.58 -5.05
N VAL A 308 33.67 -21.48 -5.71
CA VAL A 308 33.75 -21.67 -7.17
C VAL A 308 32.80 -20.70 -7.87
N TRP A 309 33.39 -19.76 -8.63
CA TRP A 309 32.67 -18.73 -9.39
C TRP A 309 32.08 -19.24 -10.71
N LYS A 310 32.79 -20.15 -11.40
CA LYS A 310 32.36 -20.77 -12.66
C LYS A 310 32.22 -22.27 -12.46
N THR A 311 30.98 -22.77 -12.44
CA THR A 311 30.72 -24.22 -12.50
C THR A 311 30.49 -24.60 -13.95
N THR A 312 31.54 -24.96 -14.68
CA THR A 312 31.41 -25.62 -15.98
C THR A 312 30.84 -27.02 -15.75
N ALA A 313 29.60 -27.24 -16.20
CA ALA A 313 29.04 -28.59 -16.30
C ALA A 313 29.63 -29.25 -17.56
N ALA A 314 30.76 -29.93 -17.43
CA ALA A 314 31.10 -30.97 -18.39
C ALA A 314 30.17 -32.15 -18.10
N LYS A 315 29.17 -32.35 -18.97
CA LYS A 315 28.48 -33.63 -19.07
C LYS A 315 29.47 -34.61 -19.71
N THR A 316 30.30 -35.30 -18.92
CA THR A 316 30.91 -36.53 -19.38
C THR A 316 29.83 -37.60 -19.36
N ASN A 317 29.18 -37.76 -20.51
CA ASN A 317 28.37 -38.92 -20.82
C ASN A 317 29.35 -40.07 -21.13
N GLU A 318 29.96 -40.65 -20.09
CA GLU A 318 30.71 -41.89 -20.24
C GLU A 318 29.71 -43.04 -20.19
N ARG A 319 29.39 -43.54 -21.39
CA ARG A 319 28.82 -44.87 -21.59
C ARG A 319 29.84 -45.89 -21.06
N PRO A 320 29.43 -46.91 -20.28
CA PRO A 320 30.32 -48.01 -19.97
C PRO A 320 30.68 -48.71 -21.29
N SER A 321 31.98 -48.84 -21.55
CA SER A 321 32.49 -49.76 -22.56
C SER A 321 32.15 -51.18 -22.12
N ASP A 322 31.25 -51.83 -22.86
CA ASP A 322 31.15 -53.29 -22.87
C ASP A 322 32.40 -53.81 -23.58
N ASP A 323 33.40 -54.20 -22.79
CA ASP A 323 34.46 -55.14 -23.18
C ASP A 323 34.52 -56.20 -22.10
N GLY A 324 34.12 -57.44 -22.42
CA GLY A 324 34.12 -58.52 -21.44
C GLY A 324 33.65 -59.88 -21.92
N CYS A 325 34.45 -60.49 -22.81
CA CYS A 325 34.62 -61.93 -23.10
C CYS A 325 33.51 -62.73 -23.79
#